data_AF-A0A955FP44-F1
#
_entry.id   AF-A0A955FP44-F1
#
_cell.length_a   1.000
_cell.length_b   1.000
_cell.length_c   1.000
_cell.angle_alpha   90.00
_cell.angle_beta   90.00
_cell.angle_gamma   90.00
#
_symmetry.space_group_name_H-M   'P 1'
#
loop_
_entity.id
_entity.type
_entity.pdbx_description
1 polymer ?
#
loop_
_entity_poly.entity_id
_entity_poly.type
_entity_poly.pdbx_seq_one_letter_code
_entity_poly.pdbx_strand_id
1 'polypeptide(L)'
;MAFRGSAKSTIITMSYPIWAIIGRQQKKFVVIASQTHYQARMHLTNIKRELESNELLANDLGPFVEQREEWGSTSLFIPKYNARITAISTEQSVRGIRHGSKRPDLIIADDVEDVQSVKTREGRNKTFDWYTGEIIPAGDVNTKRIVVGNLLHEDSLLMRLQALIRNNEIDGTFTEWPIVRHGKSTWPGKYPDKASVKRMERSVASRIAWEREYMLNLVADDDQIIDRKMINYYDELPPLLRGQYSRIIIGVDLAISENDKADFTAILIIDVRGSGKEQRMYIRPDITNKRMSFPATVEKLKMMSDFHHYPKLYIEQTAYQAAVVQQLKADGLDVVGVSPQSDKRSRLNMIADKIQRGVILFPKTGADELITQLVGFGVEKHDDLVDALTTAVLEFVRDDRRGGTVRIGKWEDFFDGPNPFRRGPSSRGGRDYWSRRLDDWEEATSGEWD
;
A
#
# COMPACT_ATOMS: atom_id res chain seq x y z
N MET A 1 17.73 4.69 -8.34
CA MET A 1 16.38 4.51 -7.75
C MET A 1 15.59 3.51 -8.59
N ALA A 2 14.81 2.64 -7.97
CA ALA A 2 14.00 1.66 -8.70
C ALA A 2 12.67 1.41 -7.99
N PHE A 3 11.66 0.97 -8.74
CA PHE A 3 10.32 0.70 -8.20
C PHE A 3 10.33 -0.42 -7.14
N ARG A 4 9.36 -0.41 -6.24
CA ARG A 4 9.25 -1.44 -5.19
C ARG A 4 9.00 -2.82 -5.78
N GLY A 5 9.81 -3.79 -5.36
CA GLY A 5 9.72 -5.15 -5.88
C GLY A 5 10.36 -5.34 -7.26
N SER A 6 11.29 -4.46 -7.64
CA SER A 6 12.16 -4.51 -8.83
C SER A 6 13.37 -5.45 -8.71
N ALA A 7 13.51 -6.18 -7.59
CA ALA A 7 14.68 -6.98 -7.26
C ALA A 7 16.01 -6.20 -7.21
N LYS A 8 15.94 -4.89 -6.97
CA LYS A 8 17.10 -4.00 -6.85
C LYS A 8 18.16 -4.51 -5.88
N SER A 9 17.76 -4.99 -4.69
CA SER A 9 18.68 -5.53 -3.68
C SER A 9 19.31 -6.85 -4.10
N THR A 10 18.58 -7.70 -4.84
CA THR A 10 19.13 -8.94 -5.40
C THR A 10 20.25 -8.61 -6.39
N ILE A 11 20.05 -7.65 -7.28
CA ILE A 11 21.04 -7.29 -8.30
C ILE A 11 22.23 -6.52 -7.68
N ILE A 12 21.94 -5.43 -6.97
CA ILE A 12 22.95 -4.46 -6.53
C ILE A 12 23.63 -4.87 -5.22
N THR A 13 22.93 -5.55 -4.33
CA THR A 13 23.42 -5.80 -2.96
C THR A 13 23.79 -7.26 -2.74
N MET A 14 23.30 -8.19 -3.57
CA MET A 14 23.69 -9.61 -3.51
C MET A 14 24.63 -9.99 -4.66
N SER A 15 24.20 -9.86 -5.92
CA SER A 15 24.99 -10.31 -7.08
C SER A 15 26.19 -9.40 -7.39
N TYR A 16 26.02 -8.08 -7.33
CA TYR A 16 27.07 -7.14 -7.72
C TYR A 16 28.32 -7.19 -6.79
N PRO A 17 28.22 -7.29 -5.46
CA PRO A 17 29.40 -7.48 -4.59
C PRO A 17 30.21 -8.72 -4.94
N ILE A 18 29.52 -9.84 -5.16
CA ILE A 18 30.15 -11.11 -5.54
C ILE A 18 30.92 -10.92 -6.85
N TRP A 19 30.25 -10.40 -7.89
CA TRP A 19 30.89 -10.13 -9.18
C TRP A 19 32.01 -9.08 -9.10
N ALA A 20 31.87 -8.05 -8.27
CA ALA A 20 32.89 -7.01 -8.11
C ALA A 20 34.18 -7.57 -7.48
N ILE A 21 34.08 -8.58 -6.62
CA ILE A 21 35.23 -9.25 -6.01
C ILE A 21 35.86 -10.25 -6.99
N ILE A 22 35.06 -11.14 -7.58
CA ILE A 22 35.57 -12.27 -8.36
C ILE A 22 35.83 -11.93 -9.83
N GLY A 23 35.11 -10.93 -10.34
CA GLY A 23 35.19 -10.48 -11.73
C GLY A 23 36.32 -9.48 -11.95
N ARG A 24 36.24 -8.75 -13.07
CA ARG A 24 37.31 -7.83 -13.52
C ARG A 24 37.62 -6.68 -12.56
N GLN A 25 36.69 -6.30 -11.68
CA GLN A 25 36.93 -5.20 -10.74
C GLN A 25 37.86 -5.56 -9.59
N GLN A 26 37.93 -6.85 -9.22
CA GLN A 26 38.80 -7.38 -8.17
C GLN A 26 38.79 -6.59 -6.85
N LYS A 27 37.61 -6.10 -6.44
CA LYS A 27 37.41 -5.35 -5.20
C LYS A 27 37.87 -6.16 -3.99
N LYS A 28 38.51 -5.51 -3.04
CA LYS A 28 39.10 -6.15 -1.85
C LYS A 28 38.32 -5.85 -0.59
N PHE A 29 37.61 -4.73 -0.52
CA PHE A 29 36.81 -4.42 0.65
C PHE A 29 35.48 -3.76 0.29
N VAL A 30 34.43 -4.55 0.38
CA VAL A 30 33.06 -4.13 0.11
C VAL A 30 32.33 -3.84 1.41
N VAL A 31 31.64 -2.70 1.46
CA VAL A 31 30.77 -2.34 2.58
C VAL A 31 29.34 -2.24 2.08
N ILE A 32 28.43 -2.93 2.77
CA ILE A 32 26.99 -2.87 2.53
C ILE A 32 26.36 -2.16 3.72
N ALA A 33 25.70 -1.04 3.47
CA ALA A 33 24.98 -0.28 4.46
C ALA A 33 23.48 -0.41 4.25
N SER A 34 22.77 -0.66 5.34
CA SER A 34 21.31 -0.76 5.38
C SER A 34 20.78 0.08 6.53
N GLN A 35 19.46 0.32 6.55
CA GLN A 35 18.86 1.06 7.65
C GLN A 35 19.04 0.34 8.99
N THR A 36 18.70 -0.96 9.06
CA THR A 36 18.71 -1.72 10.32
C THR A 36 19.80 -2.79 10.37
N HIS A 37 20.23 -3.15 11.58
CA HIS A 37 21.13 -4.29 11.79
C HIS A 37 20.57 -5.60 11.25
N TYR A 38 19.25 -5.79 11.34
CA TYR A 38 18.61 -6.98 10.82
C TYR A 38 18.74 -7.08 9.30
N GLN A 39 18.44 -6.00 8.57
CA GLN A 39 18.60 -5.97 7.10
C GLN A 39 20.05 -6.20 6.69
N ALA A 40 21.01 -5.54 7.34
CA ALA A 40 22.43 -5.72 7.08
C ALA A 40 22.86 -7.20 7.19
N ARG A 41 22.41 -7.88 8.27
CA ARG A 41 22.64 -9.32 8.46
C ARG A 41 21.98 -10.16 7.37
N MET A 42 20.75 -9.85 6.99
CA MET A 42 20.03 -10.58 5.94
C MET A 42 20.74 -10.48 4.58
N HIS A 43 21.31 -9.33 4.23
CA HIS A 43 22.12 -9.21 3.01
C HIS A 43 23.33 -10.14 3.02
N LEU A 44 24.07 -10.20 4.13
CA LEU A 44 25.20 -11.13 4.26
C LEU A 44 24.75 -12.59 4.24
N THR A 45 23.66 -12.94 4.91
CA THR A 45 23.12 -14.31 4.88
C THR A 45 22.76 -14.73 3.45
N ASN A 46 22.17 -13.84 2.65
CA ASN A 46 21.84 -14.13 1.25
C ASN A 46 23.11 -14.29 0.39
N ILE A 47 24.11 -13.43 0.56
CA ILE A 47 25.40 -13.55 -0.13
C ILE A 47 26.10 -14.86 0.26
N LYS A 48 26.14 -15.18 1.55
CA LYS A 48 26.71 -16.43 2.09
C LYS A 48 26.06 -17.63 1.44
N ARG A 49 24.71 -17.67 1.43
CA ARG A 49 23.95 -18.75 0.80
C ARG A 49 24.32 -18.89 -0.68
N GLU A 50 24.38 -17.80 -1.44
CA GLU A 50 24.77 -17.88 -2.87
C GLU A 50 26.20 -18.41 -3.06
N LEU A 51 27.16 -17.99 -2.23
CA LEU A 51 28.53 -18.50 -2.31
C LEU A 51 28.63 -20.00 -1.96
N GLU A 52 27.77 -20.50 -1.07
CA GLU A 52 27.79 -21.88 -0.59
C GLU A 52 26.97 -22.86 -1.46
N SER A 53 25.78 -22.45 -1.92
CA SER A 53 24.82 -23.36 -2.55
C SER A 53 24.76 -23.27 -4.07
N ASN A 54 25.35 -22.24 -4.68
CA ASN A 54 25.27 -22.06 -6.13
C ASN A 54 26.34 -22.91 -6.83
N GLU A 55 25.95 -24.09 -7.31
CA GLU A 55 26.85 -25.05 -7.96
C GLU A 55 27.57 -24.47 -9.18
N LEU A 56 26.90 -23.64 -9.99
CA LEU A 56 27.52 -23.00 -11.15
C LEU A 56 28.63 -22.05 -10.70
N LEU A 57 28.36 -21.20 -9.71
CA LEU A 57 29.33 -20.27 -9.17
C LEU A 57 30.52 -21.01 -8.53
N ALA A 58 30.24 -22.07 -7.77
CA ALA A 58 31.25 -22.89 -7.12
C ALA A 58 32.15 -23.63 -8.13
N ASN A 59 31.57 -24.20 -9.17
CA ASN A 59 32.29 -24.93 -10.21
C ASN A 59 33.22 -24.01 -11.03
N ASP A 60 32.76 -22.81 -11.36
CA ASP A 60 33.54 -21.90 -12.20
C ASP A 60 34.58 -21.10 -11.39
N LEU A 61 34.22 -20.64 -10.19
CA LEU A 61 34.95 -19.59 -9.46
C LEU A 61 35.26 -19.92 -8.00
N GLY A 62 34.76 -21.06 -7.51
CA GLY A 62 35.00 -21.56 -6.17
C GLY A 62 36.32 -22.33 -6.01
N PRO A 63 36.46 -23.15 -4.96
CA PRO A 63 35.48 -23.35 -3.89
C PRO A 63 35.45 -22.16 -2.93
N PHE A 64 34.27 -21.82 -2.41
CA PHE A 64 34.08 -20.81 -1.37
C PHE A 64 33.98 -21.51 -0.02
N VAL A 65 35.09 -22.10 0.44
CA VAL A 65 35.13 -22.87 1.69
C VAL A 65 35.23 -21.92 2.88
N GLU A 66 34.33 -22.09 3.84
CA GLU A 66 34.33 -21.41 5.13
C GLU A 66 35.61 -21.76 5.92
N GLN A 67 36.42 -20.76 6.25
CA GLN A 67 37.36 -20.88 7.36
C GLN A 67 36.62 -20.44 8.62
N ARG A 68 36.40 -21.38 9.54
CA ARG A 68 35.47 -21.32 10.70
C ARG A 68 35.65 -20.12 11.66
N GLU A 69 36.62 -19.23 11.44
CA GLU A 69 36.94 -18.12 12.35
C GLU A 69 36.73 -16.70 11.78
N GLU A 70 36.45 -16.53 10.47
CA GLU A 70 36.37 -15.18 9.86
C GLU A 70 34.98 -14.77 9.35
N TRP A 71 33.97 -15.65 9.45
CA TRP A 71 32.59 -15.36 9.04
C TRP A 71 31.73 -15.05 10.27
N GLY A 72 31.55 -13.76 10.52
CA GLY A 72 30.70 -13.25 11.60
C GLY A 72 29.31 -12.90 11.12
N SER A 73 28.44 -12.49 12.05
CA SER A 73 27.11 -11.96 11.71
C SER A 73 27.18 -10.66 10.89
N THR A 74 28.33 -9.99 10.86
CA THR A 74 28.55 -8.66 10.25
C THR A 74 29.62 -8.65 9.16
N SER A 75 30.31 -9.78 8.89
CA SER A 75 31.31 -9.83 7.81
C SER A 75 31.50 -11.23 7.22
N LEU A 76 31.82 -11.26 5.93
CA LEU A 76 32.24 -12.44 5.17
C LEU A 76 33.64 -12.18 4.58
N PHE A 77 34.58 -13.08 4.83
CA PHE A 77 35.92 -13.05 4.25
C PHE A 77 36.07 -14.13 3.18
N ILE A 78 36.53 -13.78 1.98
CA ILE A 78 36.68 -14.72 0.86
C ILE A 78 38.18 -14.96 0.64
N PRO A 79 38.77 -16.04 1.19
CA PRO A 79 40.22 -16.20 1.27
C PRO A 79 40.90 -16.24 -0.10
N LYS A 80 40.30 -16.96 -1.06
CA LYS A 80 40.80 -17.10 -2.43
C LYS A 80 41.08 -15.75 -3.10
N TYR A 81 40.28 -14.72 -2.78
CA TYR A 81 40.40 -13.40 -3.37
C TYR A 81 41.04 -12.38 -2.43
N ASN A 82 41.35 -12.78 -1.18
CA ASN A 82 41.75 -11.91 -0.08
C ASN A 82 40.84 -10.67 -0.01
N ALA A 83 39.54 -10.92 0.05
CA ALA A 83 38.51 -9.89 -0.03
C ALA A 83 37.52 -10.03 1.11
N ARG A 84 37.00 -8.91 1.60
CA ARG A 84 36.02 -8.88 2.69
C ARG A 84 34.76 -8.12 2.29
N ILE A 85 33.61 -8.64 2.69
CA ILE A 85 32.32 -7.97 2.64
C ILE A 85 31.90 -7.71 4.09
N THR A 86 31.64 -6.46 4.46
CA THR A 86 31.13 -6.09 5.78
C THR A 86 29.77 -5.42 5.63
N ALA A 87 28.79 -5.81 6.45
CA ALA A 87 27.50 -5.15 6.49
C ALA A 87 27.32 -4.35 7.77
N ILE A 88 26.75 -3.16 7.63
CA ILE A 88 26.58 -2.16 8.69
C ILE A 88 25.15 -1.59 8.66
N SER A 89 24.72 -1.05 9.79
CA SER A 89 23.48 -0.26 9.89
C SER A 89 23.77 1.25 9.91
N THR A 90 22.74 2.08 9.74
CA THR A 90 22.83 3.55 9.90
C THR A 90 23.16 3.99 11.32
N GLU A 91 23.09 3.09 12.30
CA GLU A 91 23.34 3.38 13.72
C GLU A 91 24.80 3.15 14.12
N GLN A 92 25.61 2.53 13.25
CA GLN A 92 27.01 2.24 13.51
C GLN A 92 27.92 3.32 12.94
N SER A 93 29.00 3.64 13.66
CA SER A 93 30.11 4.41 13.07
C SER A 93 30.91 3.51 12.14
N VAL A 94 31.21 4.07 10.96
CA VAL A 94 31.83 3.35 9.83
C VAL A 94 33.22 3.91 9.55
N ARG A 95 33.54 5.08 10.12
CA ARG A 95 34.81 5.73 9.91
C ARG A 95 35.95 4.89 10.46
N GLY A 96 36.99 4.69 9.63
CA GLY A 96 38.21 3.99 10.04
C GLY A 96 38.18 2.46 9.84
N ILE A 97 37.09 1.88 9.34
CA ILE A 97 37.06 0.46 8.99
C ILE A 97 38.09 0.14 7.91
N ARG A 98 38.78 -1.00 8.07
CA ARG A 98 39.80 -1.48 7.12
C ARG A 98 39.79 -2.99 7.03
N HIS A 99 40.24 -3.50 5.88
CA HIS A 99 40.63 -4.89 5.69
C HIS A 99 42.14 -4.92 5.38
N GLY A 100 42.94 -5.23 6.40
CA GLY A 100 44.39 -5.05 6.33
C GLY A 100 44.77 -3.59 6.05
N SER A 101 45.53 -3.36 4.98
CA SER A 101 45.91 -2.01 4.53
C SER A 101 44.88 -1.34 3.62
N LYS A 102 43.76 -2.00 3.31
CA LYS A 102 42.75 -1.51 2.36
C LYS A 102 41.58 -0.85 3.07
N ARG A 103 41.22 0.36 2.63
CA ARG A 103 39.92 0.99 2.89
C ARG A 103 38.85 0.41 1.95
N PRO A 104 37.55 0.58 2.26
CA PRO A 104 36.47 0.19 1.37
C PRO A 104 36.67 0.72 -0.04
N ASP A 105 36.75 -0.15 -1.04
CA ASP A 105 36.88 0.20 -2.46
C ASP A 105 35.56 0.08 -3.23
N LEU A 106 34.53 -0.46 -2.57
CA LEU A 106 33.13 -0.45 -2.98
C LEU A 106 32.24 -0.25 -1.74
N ILE A 107 31.33 0.72 -1.80
CA ILE A 107 30.30 0.93 -0.77
C ILE A 107 28.92 0.94 -1.43
N ILE A 108 28.00 0.14 -0.89
CA ILE A 108 26.61 0.04 -1.34
C ILE A 108 25.70 0.43 -0.18
N ALA A 109 24.92 1.48 -0.33
CA ALA A 109 23.85 1.86 0.59
C ALA A 109 22.51 1.42 -0.01
N ASP A 110 21.90 0.38 0.56
CA ASP A 110 20.63 -0.20 0.09
C ASP A 110 19.54 0.02 1.12
N ASP A 111 18.46 0.70 0.69
CA ASP A 111 17.29 1.01 1.51
C ASP A 111 17.70 1.51 2.92
N VAL A 112 18.58 2.53 2.96
CA VAL A 112 19.05 3.18 4.20
C VAL A 112 18.04 4.16 4.80
N GLU A 113 16.90 4.34 4.13
CA GLU A 113 15.77 5.16 4.56
C GLU A 113 14.50 4.30 4.58
N ASP A 114 13.61 4.59 5.53
CA ASP A 114 12.21 4.15 5.53
C ASP A 114 11.24 5.32 5.70
N VAL A 115 9.95 5.01 5.67
CA VAL A 115 8.86 5.99 5.82
C VAL A 115 8.96 6.78 7.14
N GLN A 116 9.44 6.17 8.23
CA GLN A 116 9.56 6.86 9.52
C GLN A 116 10.75 7.82 9.55
N SER A 117 11.89 7.39 9.02
CA SER A 117 13.13 8.17 8.95
C SER A 117 12.98 9.41 8.07
N VAL A 118 12.15 9.36 7.02
CA VAL A 118 11.91 10.51 6.14
C VAL A 118 10.77 11.41 6.59
N LYS A 119 9.99 11.00 7.61
CA LYS A 119 8.79 11.70 8.06
C LYS A 119 9.10 13.11 8.58
N THR A 120 10.22 13.27 9.28
CA THR A 120 10.64 14.57 9.82
C THR A 120 11.88 15.07 9.09
N ARG A 121 12.00 16.40 8.98
CA ARG A 121 13.21 17.03 8.42
C ARG A 121 14.47 16.66 9.21
N GLU A 122 14.35 16.54 10.53
CA GLU A 122 15.43 16.09 11.41
C GLU A 122 15.90 14.67 11.06
N GLY A 123 14.97 13.72 10.85
CA GLY A 123 15.30 12.36 10.45
C GLY A 123 16.03 12.31 9.11
N ARG A 124 15.56 13.09 8.12
CA ARG A 124 16.22 13.21 6.80
C ARG A 124 17.63 13.81 6.91
N ASN A 125 17.78 14.85 7.72
CA ASN A 125 19.09 15.45 7.99
C ASN A 125 20.03 14.44 8.65
N LYS A 126 19.57 13.70 9.66
CA LYS A 126 20.36 12.67 10.34
C LYS A 126 20.90 11.62 9.36
N THR A 127 20.06 11.12 8.44
CA THR A 127 20.50 10.14 7.43
C THR A 127 21.48 10.76 6.44
N PHE A 128 21.25 11.99 6.00
CA PHE A 128 22.14 12.71 5.10
C PHE A 128 23.51 13.00 5.74
N ASP A 129 23.52 13.44 6.99
CA ASP A 129 24.73 13.72 7.77
C ASP A 129 25.51 12.44 8.06
N TRP A 130 24.83 11.34 8.36
CA TRP A 130 25.46 10.02 8.45
C TRP A 130 26.10 9.60 7.12
N TYR A 131 25.40 9.75 5.99
CA TYR A 131 25.93 9.36 4.70
C TYR A 131 27.17 10.21 4.32
N THR A 132 27.08 11.53 4.48
CA THR A 132 28.16 12.45 4.10
C THR A 132 29.32 12.45 5.10
N GLY A 133 29.05 12.26 6.39
CA GLY A 133 30.04 12.30 7.48
C GLY A 133 30.71 10.96 7.78
N GLU A 134 30.01 9.84 7.63
CA GLU A 134 30.52 8.50 7.95
C GLU A 134 30.80 7.66 6.70
N ILE A 135 29.84 7.57 5.76
CA ILE A 135 29.93 6.67 4.61
C ILE A 135 30.92 7.17 3.56
N ILE A 136 30.82 8.43 3.12
CA ILE A 136 31.75 8.96 2.12
C ILE A 136 33.21 8.91 2.63
N PRO A 137 33.54 9.35 3.86
CA PRO A 137 34.91 9.37 4.36
C PRO A 137 35.47 8.00 4.75
N ALA A 138 34.63 6.96 4.87
CA ALA A 138 35.09 5.59 5.09
C ALA A 138 35.93 5.08 3.90
N GLY A 139 35.60 5.49 2.67
CA GLY A 139 36.32 5.13 1.45
C GLY A 139 37.68 5.81 1.26
N ASP A 140 38.18 5.68 0.04
CA ASP A 140 39.41 6.24 -0.51
C ASP A 140 39.10 6.91 -1.88
N VAL A 141 40.10 7.51 -2.54
CA VAL A 141 39.95 8.30 -3.78
C VAL A 141 39.22 7.53 -4.89
N ASN A 142 39.49 6.22 -5.01
CA ASN A 142 38.94 5.36 -6.07
C ASN A 142 37.73 4.51 -5.62
N THR A 143 37.14 4.83 -4.47
CA THR A 143 36.01 4.07 -3.94
C THR A 143 34.76 4.30 -4.77
N LYS A 144 34.20 3.22 -5.29
CA LYS A 144 32.91 3.27 -5.97
C LYS A 144 31.80 3.29 -4.91
N ARG A 145 30.90 4.27 -4.98
CA ARG A 145 29.73 4.38 -4.10
C ARG A 145 28.46 4.15 -4.90
N ILE A 146 27.56 3.33 -4.39
CA ILE A 146 26.26 3.04 -5.00
C ILE A 146 25.20 3.26 -3.93
N VAL A 147 24.19 4.08 -4.22
CA VAL A 147 23.01 4.24 -3.37
C VAL A 147 21.80 3.74 -4.13
N VAL A 148 21.08 2.79 -3.56
CA VAL A 148 19.91 2.17 -4.15
C VAL A 148 18.75 2.21 -3.16
N GLY A 149 17.57 2.54 -3.67
CA GLY A 149 16.38 2.74 -2.87
C GLY A 149 15.17 3.08 -3.73
N ASN A 150 14.03 3.21 -3.06
CA ASN A 150 12.79 3.71 -3.64
C ASN A 150 12.64 5.21 -3.36
N LEU A 151 11.71 5.88 -4.06
CA LEU A 151 11.31 7.24 -3.69
C LEU A 151 10.46 7.19 -2.42
N LEU A 152 10.88 7.88 -1.36
CA LEU A 152 10.15 7.94 -0.09
C LEU A 152 9.68 9.36 0.24
N HIS A 153 10.45 10.37 -0.13
CA HIS A 153 10.16 11.79 0.07
C HIS A 153 10.98 12.62 -0.94
N GLU A 154 10.48 13.80 -1.33
CA GLU A 154 11.21 14.76 -2.18
C GLU A 154 12.56 15.27 -1.61
N ASP A 155 12.77 15.12 -0.30
CA ASP A 155 13.95 15.59 0.42
C ASP A 155 14.71 14.41 1.05
N SER A 156 14.47 13.19 0.55
CA SER A 156 15.20 11.98 0.99
C SER A 156 16.65 12.01 0.51
N LEU A 157 17.51 11.17 1.09
CA LEU A 157 18.93 11.02 0.73
C LEU A 157 19.13 10.89 -0.78
N LEU A 158 18.34 10.03 -1.46
CA LEU A 158 18.45 9.84 -2.90
C LEU A 158 18.16 11.13 -3.69
N MET A 159 17.18 11.92 -3.26
CA MET A 159 16.80 13.17 -3.93
C MET A 159 17.80 14.28 -3.66
N ARG A 160 18.34 14.36 -2.44
CA ARG A 160 19.45 15.27 -2.12
C ARG A 160 20.69 14.96 -2.97
N LEU A 161 21.07 13.67 -3.06
CA LEU A 161 22.20 13.26 -3.92
C LEU A 161 21.93 13.54 -5.40
N GLN A 162 20.71 13.32 -5.88
CA GLN A 162 20.32 13.68 -7.25
C GLN A 162 20.49 15.18 -7.51
N ALA A 163 20.04 16.03 -6.57
CA ALA A 163 20.17 17.48 -6.69
C ALA A 163 21.64 17.92 -6.75
N LEU A 164 22.49 17.38 -5.87
CA LEU A 164 23.93 17.65 -5.87
C LEU A 164 24.60 17.22 -7.18
N ILE A 165 24.25 16.05 -7.72
CA ILE A 165 24.76 15.57 -9.03
C ILE A 165 24.31 16.53 -10.14
N ARG A 166 23.02 16.90 -10.18
CA ARG A 166 22.46 17.79 -11.19
C ARG A 166 23.09 19.18 -11.17
N ASN A 167 23.43 19.66 -9.98
CA ASN A 167 24.08 20.95 -9.77
C ASN A 167 25.60 20.89 -10.00
N ASN A 168 26.16 19.74 -10.39
CA ASN A 168 27.60 19.50 -10.52
C ASN A 168 28.39 19.77 -9.23
N GLU A 169 27.76 19.59 -8.06
CA GLU A 169 28.43 19.68 -6.75
C GLU A 169 29.16 18.38 -6.40
N ILE A 170 28.69 17.25 -6.93
CA ILE A 170 29.35 15.94 -6.80
C ILE A 170 29.32 15.18 -8.14
N ASP A 171 30.36 14.39 -8.40
CA ASP A 171 30.39 13.47 -9.54
C ASP A 171 29.46 12.28 -9.30
N GLY A 172 28.61 11.97 -10.27
CA GLY A 172 27.76 10.80 -10.20
C GLY A 172 26.80 10.66 -11.38
N THR A 173 26.10 9.53 -11.41
CA THR A 173 25.00 9.29 -12.33
C THR A 173 23.79 8.88 -11.53
N PHE A 174 22.68 9.58 -11.76
CA PHE A 174 21.40 9.23 -11.20
C PHE A 174 20.52 8.55 -12.25
N THR A 175 19.85 7.47 -11.88
CA THR A 175 18.98 6.72 -12.80
C THR A 175 17.76 6.19 -12.07
N GLU A 176 16.62 6.24 -12.75
CA GLU A 176 15.33 5.80 -12.26
C GLU A 176 14.78 4.65 -13.12
N TRP A 177 14.23 3.66 -12.43
CA TRP A 177 13.56 2.51 -13.03
C TRP A 177 12.14 2.41 -12.46
N PRO A 178 11.18 3.20 -12.97
CA PRO A 178 9.77 3.07 -12.59
C PRO A 178 9.19 1.77 -13.17
N ILE A 179 8.07 1.27 -12.64
CA ILE A 179 7.46 0.01 -13.14
C ILE A 179 7.06 0.10 -14.61
N VAL A 180 6.71 1.30 -15.09
CA VAL A 180 6.43 1.60 -16.49
C VAL A 180 7.24 2.82 -16.92
N ARG A 181 7.92 2.70 -18.06
CA ARG A 181 8.68 3.79 -18.69
C ARG A 181 8.34 3.85 -20.18
N HIS A 182 7.99 5.03 -20.69
CA HIS A 182 7.54 5.21 -22.08
C HIS A 182 6.42 4.24 -22.50
N GLY A 183 5.47 3.99 -21.60
CA GLY A 183 4.32 3.11 -21.85
C GLY A 183 4.63 1.61 -21.86
N LYS A 184 5.87 1.20 -21.58
CA LYS A 184 6.31 -0.20 -21.50
C LYS A 184 6.77 -0.56 -20.10
N SER A 185 6.53 -1.80 -19.69
CA SER A 185 7.04 -2.35 -18.44
C SER A 185 8.57 -2.34 -18.44
N THR A 186 9.18 -1.92 -17.33
CA THR A 186 10.64 -2.01 -17.14
C THR A 186 11.10 -3.39 -16.68
N TRP A 187 10.16 -4.28 -16.33
CA TRP A 187 10.45 -5.69 -16.04
C TRP A 187 9.46 -6.61 -16.76
N PRO A 188 9.63 -6.83 -18.08
CA PRO A 188 8.71 -7.66 -18.88
C PRO A 188 8.56 -9.09 -18.36
N GLY A 189 9.62 -9.70 -17.82
CA GLY A 189 9.55 -11.07 -17.27
C GLY A 189 8.61 -11.21 -16.07
N LYS A 190 8.41 -10.15 -15.28
CA LYS A 190 7.50 -10.14 -14.13
C LYS A 190 6.15 -9.48 -14.46
N TYR A 191 6.18 -8.46 -15.30
CA TYR A 191 5.01 -7.71 -15.76
C TYR A 191 5.01 -7.68 -17.29
N PRO A 192 4.55 -8.76 -17.96
CA PRO A 192 4.66 -8.92 -19.42
C PRO A 192 3.72 -8.01 -20.21
N ASP A 193 2.58 -7.64 -19.62
CA ASP A 193 1.52 -6.89 -20.30
C ASP A 193 0.93 -5.78 -19.42
N LYS A 194 0.15 -4.87 -20.02
CA LYS A 194 -0.52 -3.78 -19.30
C LYS A 194 -1.51 -4.28 -18.24
N ALA A 195 -2.12 -5.46 -18.43
CA ALA A 195 -3.06 -6.01 -17.46
C ALA A 195 -2.35 -6.48 -16.19
N SER A 196 -1.14 -7.00 -16.29
CA SER A 196 -0.29 -7.39 -15.15
C SER A 196 0.10 -6.20 -14.28
N VAL A 197 0.46 -5.07 -14.91
CA VAL A 197 0.73 -3.80 -14.22
C VAL A 197 -0.54 -3.30 -13.52
N LYS A 198 -1.69 -3.30 -14.22
CA LYS A 198 -2.99 -2.91 -13.62
C LYS A 198 -3.43 -3.81 -12.47
N ARG A 199 -3.11 -5.11 -12.50
CA ARG A 199 -3.35 -6.02 -11.37
C ARG A 199 -2.51 -5.61 -10.17
N MET A 200 -1.24 -5.29 -10.38
CA MET A 200 -0.35 -4.78 -9.32
C MET A 200 -0.88 -3.46 -8.76
N GLU A 201 -1.24 -2.51 -9.61
CA GLU A 201 -1.82 -1.22 -9.22
C GLU A 201 -3.05 -1.39 -8.32
N ARG A 202 -3.99 -2.25 -8.75
CA ARG A 202 -5.19 -2.58 -7.95
C ARG A 202 -4.86 -3.23 -6.62
N SER A 203 -3.80 -4.03 -6.54
CA SER A 203 -3.37 -4.68 -5.29
C SER A 203 -2.77 -3.71 -4.27
N VAL A 204 -2.14 -2.63 -4.74
CA VAL A 204 -1.56 -1.59 -3.87
C VAL A 204 -2.66 -0.77 -3.20
N ALA A 205 -3.81 -0.60 -3.84
CA ALA A 205 -5.02 0.08 -3.35
C ALA A 205 -4.85 1.56 -2.93
N SER A 206 -3.62 2.09 -2.90
CA SER A 206 -3.29 3.49 -2.66
C SER A 206 -2.62 4.10 -3.89
N ARG A 207 -3.26 5.13 -4.47
CA ARG A 207 -2.72 5.85 -5.64
C ARG A 207 -1.40 6.55 -5.30
N ILE A 208 -1.29 7.18 -4.14
CA ILE A 208 -0.05 7.85 -3.72
C ILE A 208 1.08 6.84 -3.58
N ALA A 209 0.84 5.70 -2.93
CA ALA A 209 1.85 4.66 -2.81
C ALA A 209 2.23 4.07 -4.19
N TRP A 210 1.27 3.94 -5.11
CA TRP A 210 1.54 3.55 -6.49
C TRP A 210 2.43 4.57 -7.21
N GLU A 211 2.05 5.84 -7.21
CA GLU A 211 2.81 6.90 -7.88
C GLU A 211 4.22 7.01 -7.29
N ARG A 212 4.34 7.01 -5.97
CA ARG A 212 5.61 7.18 -5.26
C ARG A 212 6.50 5.94 -5.35
N GLU A 213 6.01 4.77 -4.94
CA GLU A 213 6.86 3.57 -4.81
C GLU A 213 6.97 2.77 -6.12
N TYR A 214 6.03 2.92 -7.05
CA TYR A 214 6.02 2.15 -8.31
C TYR A 214 6.33 3.01 -9.54
N MET A 215 5.64 4.13 -9.71
CA MET A 215 5.90 5.04 -10.83
C MET A 215 7.08 5.97 -10.59
N LEU A 216 7.60 6.04 -9.35
CA LEU A 216 8.68 6.94 -8.94
C LEU A 216 8.39 8.42 -9.22
N ASN A 217 7.12 8.79 -9.19
CA ASN A 217 6.71 10.17 -9.32
C ASN A 217 6.80 10.84 -7.95
N LEU A 218 7.46 12.02 -7.92
CA LEU A 218 7.38 12.95 -6.80
C LEU A 218 5.93 13.42 -6.71
N VAL A 219 5.15 12.69 -5.93
CA VAL A 219 3.93 13.24 -5.36
C VAL A 219 4.46 14.20 -4.31
N ALA A 220 4.37 15.51 -4.60
CA ALA A 220 4.57 16.51 -3.56
C ALA A 220 3.79 16.06 -2.34
N ASP A 221 4.26 16.37 -1.14
CA ASP A 221 3.40 16.37 0.05
C ASP A 221 2.35 17.49 -0.11
N ASP A 222 1.67 17.58 -1.25
CA ASP A 222 0.46 18.33 -1.42
C ASP A 222 -0.48 17.76 -0.37
N ASP A 223 -0.78 18.61 0.61
CA ASP A 223 -1.72 18.35 1.70
C ASP A 223 -3.08 17.86 1.19
N GLN A 224 -3.35 18.07 -0.10
CA GLN A 224 -4.62 17.81 -0.75
C GLN A 224 -4.71 16.42 -1.40
N ILE A 225 -5.34 15.48 -0.68
CA ILE A 225 -5.65 14.12 -1.17
C ILE A 225 -6.72 14.12 -2.27
N ILE A 226 -7.66 15.06 -2.19
CA ILE A 226 -8.79 15.20 -3.12
C ILE A 226 -8.69 16.55 -3.81
N ASP A 227 -8.40 16.54 -5.12
CA ASP A 227 -8.60 17.73 -5.94
C ASP A 227 -10.09 17.95 -6.21
N ARG A 228 -10.53 19.21 -6.26
CA ARG A 228 -11.93 19.55 -6.61
C ARG A 228 -12.37 18.96 -7.97
N LYS A 229 -11.43 18.81 -8.91
CA LYS A 229 -11.66 18.18 -10.23
C LYS A 229 -11.98 16.68 -10.17
N MET A 230 -11.71 16.01 -9.05
CA MET A 230 -12.04 14.59 -8.85
C MET A 230 -13.50 14.39 -8.43
N ILE A 231 -14.19 15.46 -8.00
CA ILE A 231 -15.54 15.38 -7.46
C ILE A 231 -16.53 15.29 -8.62
N ASN A 232 -17.23 14.16 -8.67
CA ASN A 232 -18.30 13.94 -9.63
C ASN A 232 -19.64 14.31 -8.99
N TYR A 233 -20.42 15.13 -9.69
CA TYR A 233 -21.71 15.62 -9.21
C TYR A 233 -22.90 14.90 -9.85
N TYR A 234 -24.03 14.87 -9.15
CA TYR A 234 -25.33 14.48 -9.71
C TYR A 234 -26.36 15.61 -9.52
N ASP A 235 -27.29 15.70 -10.47
CA ASP A 235 -28.40 16.67 -10.44
C ASP A 235 -29.57 16.12 -9.63
N GLU A 236 -30.13 15.01 -10.10
CA GLU A 236 -31.22 14.29 -9.43
C GLU A 236 -30.79 12.85 -9.20
N LEU A 237 -31.33 12.24 -8.13
CA LEU A 237 -31.14 10.81 -7.95
C LEU A 237 -31.78 10.08 -9.13
N PRO A 238 -31.04 9.20 -9.83
CA PRO A 238 -31.62 8.45 -10.95
C PRO A 238 -32.83 7.64 -10.46
N PRO A 239 -33.84 7.34 -11.28
CA PRO A 239 -34.95 6.50 -10.84
C PRO A 239 -34.44 5.09 -10.48
N LEU A 240 -35.01 4.48 -9.44
CA LEU A 240 -34.72 3.08 -9.11
C LEU A 240 -35.33 2.17 -10.18
N LEU A 241 -34.49 1.43 -10.88
CA LEU A 241 -34.95 0.45 -11.86
C LEU A 241 -35.56 -0.76 -11.12
N ARG A 242 -36.54 -1.42 -11.75
CA ARG A 242 -37.23 -2.57 -11.15
C ARG A 242 -36.22 -3.68 -10.83
N GLY A 243 -36.15 -4.10 -9.57
CA GLY A 243 -35.20 -5.13 -9.10
C GLY A 243 -33.77 -4.64 -8.89
N GLN A 244 -33.50 -3.34 -9.05
CA GLN A 244 -32.19 -2.77 -8.73
C GLN A 244 -31.99 -2.78 -7.21
N TYR A 245 -30.82 -3.25 -6.79
CA TYR A 245 -30.40 -3.17 -5.40
C TYR A 245 -30.34 -1.69 -4.97
N SER A 246 -30.95 -1.37 -3.83
CA SER A 246 -30.87 -0.06 -3.18
C SER A 246 -30.74 -0.26 -1.68
N ARG A 247 -29.83 0.49 -1.06
CA ARG A 247 -29.68 0.51 0.41
C ARG A 247 -29.26 1.89 0.88
N ILE A 248 -29.92 2.38 1.92
CA ILE A 248 -29.48 3.58 2.63
C ILE A 248 -28.49 3.15 3.73
N ILE A 249 -27.35 3.81 3.76
CA ILE A 249 -26.39 3.73 4.86
C ILE A 249 -26.15 5.13 5.42
N ILE A 250 -25.85 5.20 6.72
CA ILE A 250 -25.59 6.47 7.41
C ILE A 250 -24.21 6.38 8.07
N GLY A 251 -23.36 7.36 7.76
CA GLY A 251 -22.08 7.58 8.45
C GLY A 251 -22.25 8.57 9.57
N VAL A 252 -21.71 8.24 10.74
CA VAL A 252 -21.76 9.10 11.93
C VAL A 252 -20.38 9.20 12.55
N ASP A 253 -19.91 10.44 12.74
CA ASP A 253 -18.82 10.76 13.65
C ASP A 253 -19.37 11.55 14.84
N LEU A 254 -19.10 11.06 16.05
CA LEU A 254 -19.74 11.53 17.28
C LEU A 254 -18.83 12.51 18.02
N ALA A 255 -19.30 13.73 18.31
CA ALA A 255 -18.68 14.57 19.31
C ALA A 255 -19.47 14.52 20.63
N ILE A 256 -18.77 14.34 21.77
CA ILE A 256 -19.41 14.09 23.09
C ILE A 256 -19.53 15.36 23.96
N SER A 257 -19.16 16.55 23.48
CA SER A 257 -19.18 17.76 24.30
C SER A 257 -20.01 18.88 23.69
N GLU A 258 -20.79 19.58 24.53
CA GLU A 258 -21.55 20.79 24.18
C GLU A 258 -20.71 22.08 24.31
N ASN A 259 -19.45 21.99 24.74
CA ASN A 259 -18.61 23.16 24.96
C ASN A 259 -18.33 23.92 23.66
N ASP A 260 -18.10 25.24 23.76
CA ASP A 260 -17.76 26.08 22.61
C ASP A 260 -16.44 25.71 21.91
N LYS A 261 -15.66 24.82 22.53
CA LYS A 261 -14.41 24.25 22.02
C LYS A 261 -14.54 22.79 21.57
N ALA A 262 -15.74 22.21 21.62
CA ALA A 262 -16.00 20.83 21.26
C ALA A 262 -16.14 20.64 19.74
N ASP A 263 -15.81 19.43 19.30
CA ASP A 263 -15.91 18.96 17.91
C ASP A 263 -17.39 18.85 17.48
N PHE A 264 -17.62 18.73 16.17
CA PHE A 264 -18.96 18.67 15.62
C PHE A 264 -19.43 17.21 15.50
N THR A 265 -20.72 16.95 15.72
CA THR A 265 -21.31 15.67 15.35
C THR A 265 -21.67 15.71 13.87
N ALA A 266 -21.00 14.85 13.09
CA ALA A 266 -21.20 14.71 11.66
C ALA A 266 -22.11 13.52 11.35
N ILE A 267 -23.17 13.76 10.58
CA ILE A 267 -24.08 12.73 10.09
C ILE A 267 -24.28 12.93 8.59
N LEU A 268 -24.04 11.88 7.82
CA LEU A 268 -24.26 11.87 6.37
C LEU A 268 -24.96 10.60 5.92
N ILE A 269 -25.77 10.77 4.88
CA ILE A 269 -26.63 9.73 4.34
C ILE A 269 -26.12 9.39 2.95
N ILE A 270 -25.93 8.09 2.69
CA ILE A 270 -25.45 7.59 1.40
C ILE A 270 -26.51 6.62 0.87
N ASP A 271 -27.01 6.92 -0.33
CA ASP A 271 -27.90 6.05 -1.08
C ASP A 271 -27.06 5.18 -2.01
N VAL A 272 -26.93 3.90 -1.67
CA VAL A 272 -26.17 2.92 -2.45
C VAL A 272 -27.09 2.21 -3.41
N ARG A 273 -26.78 2.25 -4.70
CA ARG A 273 -27.60 1.68 -5.77
C ARG A 273 -26.80 0.80 -6.70
N GLY A 274 -27.43 -0.24 -7.23
CA GLY A 274 -26.79 -1.20 -8.13
C GLY A 274 -25.87 -2.18 -7.41
N SER A 275 -25.22 -3.06 -8.19
CA SER A 275 -24.34 -4.10 -7.67
C SER A 275 -23.11 -4.30 -8.57
N GLY A 276 -22.04 -4.88 -8.02
CA GLY A 276 -20.82 -5.16 -8.75
C GLY A 276 -20.19 -3.90 -9.37
N LYS A 277 -20.00 -3.90 -10.70
CA LYS A 277 -19.39 -2.78 -11.43
C LYS A 277 -20.33 -1.57 -11.60
N GLU A 278 -21.63 -1.79 -11.51
CA GLU A 278 -22.66 -0.75 -11.65
C GLU A 278 -23.04 -0.11 -10.30
N GLN A 279 -22.41 -0.55 -9.20
CA GLN A 279 -22.67 0.03 -7.89
C GLN A 279 -22.23 1.50 -7.86
N ARG A 280 -23.13 2.37 -7.39
CA ARG A 280 -22.90 3.80 -7.17
C ARG A 280 -23.38 4.20 -5.78
N MET A 281 -22.71 5.18 -5.20
CA MET A 281 -22.97 5.72 -3.86
C MET A 281 -23.28 7.21 -4.02
N TYR A 282 -24.53 7.60 -3.74
CA TYR A 282 -24.99 8.97 -3.87
C TYR A 282 -25.05 9.61 -2.48
N ILE A 283 -24.18 10.58 -2.22
CA ILE A 283 -24.25 11.37 -0.99
C ILE A 283 -25.52 12.21 -1.03
N ARG A 284 -26.37 12.13 -0.01
CA ARG A 284 -27.61 12.93 0.07
C ARG A 284 -27.30 14.35 0.54
N PRO A 285 -28.07 15.36 0.11
CA PRO A 285 -27.85 16.76 0.52
C PRO A 285 -28.19 17.03 1.99
N ASP A 286 -28.91 16.11 2.65
CA ASP A 286 -29.32 16.22 4.05
C ASP A 286 -28.16 15.89 5.02
N ILE A 287 -27.09 16.69 4.97
CA ILE A 287 -25.90 16.54 5.82
C ILE A 287 -26.10 17.32 7.13
N THR A 288 -25.75 16.71 8.26
CA THR A 288 -25.71 17.38 9.56
C THR A 288 -24.28 17.52 10.04
N ASN A 289 -23.82 18.75 10.29
CA ASN A 289 -22.54 19.02 10.95
C ASN A 289 -22.76 20.05 12.07
N LYS A 290 -23.17 19.59 13.26
CA LYS A 290 -23.59 20.48 14.36
C LYS A 290 -23.16 19.92 15.70
N ARG A 291 -22.95 20.79 16.68
CA ARG A 291 -22.76 20.37 18.07
C ARG A 291 -24.08 19.84 18.62
N MET A 292 -24.06 18.62 19.13
CA MET A 292 -25.25 17.94 19.62
C MET A 292 -24.95 17.24 20.92
N SER A 293 -25.92 17.29 21.84
CA SER A 293 -25.88 16.51 23.07
C SER A 293 -26.04 15.03 22.77
N PHE A 294 -25.63 14.18 23.72
CA PHE A 294 -25.84 12.74 23.62
C PHE A 294 -27.33 12.38 23.40
N PRO A 295 -28.30 12.91 24.19
CA PRO A 295 -29.73 12.63 23.96
C PRO A 295 -30.22 13.12 22.59
N ALA A 296 -29.84 14.33 22.18
CA ALA A 296 -30.28 14.91 20.91
C ALA A 296 -29.75 14.11 19.72
N THR A 297 -28.52 13.59 19.81
CA THR A 297 -27.92 12.75 18.77
C THR A 297 -28.68 11.44 18.63
N VAL A 298 -29.01 10.78 19.75
CA VAL A 298 -29.79 9.54 19.74
C VAL A 298 -31.18 9.76 19.13
N GLU A 299 -31.88 10.82 19.54
CA GLU A 299 -33.21 11.16 18.99
C GLU A 299 -33.14 11.44 17.49
N LYS A 300 -32.14 12.20 17.03
CA LYS A 300 -31.94 12.50 15.61
C LYS A 300 -31.70 11.24 14.78
N LEU A 301 -30.86 10.31 15.27
CA LEU A 301 -30.58 9.05 14.58
C LEU A 301 -31.81 8.13 14.54
N LYS A 302 -32.65 8.12 15.58
CA LYS A 302 -33.94 7.42 15.58
C LYS A 302 -34.88 7.98 14.51
N MET A 303 -35.07 9.31 14.49
CA MET A 303 -35.90 9.96 13.47
C MET A 303 -35.43 9.68 12.04
N MET A 304 -34.10 9.72 11.81
CA MET A 304 -33.51 9.37 10.52
C MET A 304 -33.71 7.89 10.17
N SER A 305 -33.59 6.99 11.16
CA SER A 305 -33.79 5.56 10.96
C SER A 305 -35.21 5.25 10.53
N ASP A 306 -36.20 5.85 11.19
CA ASP A 306 -37.62 5.66 10.86
C ASP A 306 -37.96 6.21 9.47
N PHE A 307 -37.47 7.42 9.16
CA PHE A 307 -37.70 8.07 7.87
C PHE A 307 -37.09 7.31 6.68
N HIS A 308 -35.91 6.70 6.87
CA HIS A 308 -35.22 5.95 5.82
C HIS A 308 -35.46 4.44 5.84
N HIS A 309 -36.52 3.98 6.53
CA HIS A 309 -36.93 2.58 6.61
C HIS A 309 -35.81 1.64 7.09
N TYR A 310 -35.23 1.93 8.26
CA TYR A 310 -34.17 1.16 8.93
C TYR A 310 -32.86 1.05 8.11
N PRO A 311 -32.17 2.18 7.88
CA PRO A 311 -30.85 2.20 7.27
C PRO A 311 -29.82 1.52 8.19
N LYS A 312 -28.68 1.14 7.62
CA LYS A 312 -27.54 0.68 8.43
C LYS A 312 -26.67 1.87 8.84
N LEU A 313 -26.44 2.01 10.15
CA LEU A 313 -25.62 3.08 10.71
C LEU A 313 -24.20 2.57 10.98
N TYR A 314 -23.21 3.32 10.51
CA TYR A 314 -21.80 3.12 10.81
C TYR A 314 -21.33 4.28 11.66
N ILE A 315 -21.05 3.99 12.94
CA ILE A 315 -20.69 5.01 13.93
C ILE A 315 -19.25 4.77 14.35
N GLU A 316 -18.38 5.76 14.16
CA GLU A 316 -17.04 5.73 14.74
C GLU A 316 -17.14 5.68 16.28
N GLN A 317 -16.48 4.70 16.91
CA GLN A 317 -16.52 4.51 18.35
C GLN A 317 -15.11 4.53 18.96
N THR A 318 -14.94 5.48 19.87
CA THR A 318 -13.92 5.56 20.91
C THR A 318 -14.53 5.14 22.26
N ALA A 319 -13.72 5.07 23.31
CA ALA A 319 -14.10 4.48 24.60
C ALA A 319 -15.48 4.92 25.12
N TYR A 320 -15.77 6.23 25.18
CA TYR A 320 -17.04 6.75 25.67
C TYR A 320 -18.19 6.61 24.65
N GLN A 321 -17.90 6.70 23.35
CA GLN A 321 -18.90 6.59 22.26
C GLN A 321 -19.54 5.20 22.18
N ALA A 322 -18.86 4.17 22.71
CA ALA A 322 -19.40 2.81 22.76
C ALA A 322 -20.77 2.73 23.47
N ALA A 323 -21.04 3.60 24.45
CA ALA A 323 -22.33 3.67 25.12
C ALA A 323 -23.47 4.13 24.18
N VAL A 324 -23.19 5.06 23.26
CA VAL A 324 -24.16 5.50 22.23
C VAL A 324 -24.55 4.32 21.35
N VAL A 325 -23.55 3.58 20.87
CA VAL A 325 -23.77 2.41 20.01
C VAL A 325 -24.59 1.34 20.73
N GLN A 326 -24.31 1.07 22.00
CA GLN A 326 -25.08 0.12 22.81
C GLN A 326 -26.53 0.56 22.99
N GLN A 327 -26.76 1.85 23.29
CA GLN A 327 -28.10 2.40 23.45
C GLN A 327 -28.92 2.31 22.15
N LEU A 328 -28.35 2.72 21.01
CA LEU A 328 -29.05 2.66 19.71
C LEU A 328 -29.39 1.22 19.32
N LYS A 329 -28.52 0.25 19.64
CA LYS A 329 -28.82 -1.18 19.45
C LYS A 329 -29.95 -1.66 20.35
N ALA A 330 -29.97 -1.26 21.62
CA ALA A 330 -31.05 -1.59 22.55
C ALA A 330 -32.39 -1.00 22.10
N ASP A 331 -32.35 0.16 21.45
CA ASP A 331 -33.49 0.82 20.84
C ASP A 331 -33.93 0.21 19.48
N GLY A 332 -33.26 -0.85 19.01
CA GLY A 332 -33.65 -1.61 17.83
C GLY A 332 -33.09 -1.13 16.48
N LEU A 333 -32.09 -0.25 16.47
CA LEU A 333 -31.48 0.25 15.23
C LEU A 333 -30.38 -0.71 14.72
N ASP A 334 -30.23 -0.82 13.38
CA ASP A 334 -29.13 -1.56 12.73
C ASP A 334 -27.85 -0.73 12.77
N VAL A 335 -27.11 -0.82 13.88
CA VAL A 335 -25.90 -0.03 14.14
C VAL A 335 -24.65 -0.89 14.25
N VAL A 336 -23.58 -0.46 13.58
CA VAL A 336 -22.23 -1.00 13.71
C VAL A 336 -21.32 0.07 14.30
N GLY A 337 -20.74 -0.23 15.47
CA GLY A 337 -19.66 0.58 16.04
C GLY A 337 -18.34 0.23 15.38
N VAL A 338 -17.62 1.24 14.91
CA VAL A 338 -16.42 1.10 14.08
C VAL A 338 -15.23 1.65 14.84
N SER A 339 -14.19 0.84 15.02
CA SER A 339 -12.92 1.29 15.60
C SER A 339 -11.87 1.32 14.48
N PRO A 340 -11.51 2.52 13.97
CA PRO A 340 -10.61 2.63 12.84
C PRO A 340 -9.24 2.03 13.15
N GLN A 341 -8.70 1.26 12.19
CA GLN A 341 -7.39 0.61 12.33
C GLN A 341 -6.26 1.41 11.65
N SER A 342 -6.62 2.42 10.86
CA SER A 342 -5.70 3.27 10.10
C SER A 342 -6.00 4.73 10.38
N ASP A 343 -4.98 5.58 10.26
CA ASP A 343 -5.12 7.03 10.40
C ASP A 343 -6.09 7.63 9.36
N LYS A 344 -6.63 8.82 9.67
CA LYS A 344 -7.67 9.50 8.88
C LYS A 344 -7.25 9.73 7.42
N ARG A 345 -5.99 10.16 7.21
CA ARG A 345 -5.40 10.38 5.88
C ARG A 345 -5.33 9.09 5.08
N SER A 346 -4.95 7.97 5.68
CA SER A 346 -5.00 6.66 5.04
C SER A 346 -6.42 6.26 4.63
N ARG A 347 -7.43 6.51 5.47
CA ARG A 347 -8.84 6.19 5.15
C ARG A 347 -9.38 7.00 3.98
N LEU A 348 -9.11 8.31 3.93
CA LEU A 348 -9.51 9.15 2.81
C LEU A 348 -8.83 8.69 1.50
N ASN A 349 -7.55 8.34 1.56
CA ASN A 349 -6.82 7.79 0.42
C ASN A 349 -7.46 6.50 -0.14
N MET A 350 -8.01 5.63 0.71
CA MET A 350 -8.66 4.39 0.27
C MET A 350 -9.95 4.63 -0.53
N ILE A 351 -10.63 5.77 -0.33
CA ILE A 351 -11.88 6.11 -1.04
C ILE A 351 -11.68 7.13 -2.17
N ALA A 352 -10.52 7.79 -2.25
CA ALA A 352 -10.22 8.82 -3.25
C ALA A 352 -10.43 8.34 -4.71
N ASP A 353 -10.00 7.12 -5.04
CA ASP A 353 -10.21 6.53 -6.37
C ASP A 353 -11.70 6.35 -6.71
N LYS A 354 -12.53 6.01 -5.71
CA LYS A 354 -13.98 5.87 -5.88
C LYS A 354 -14.65 7.21 -6.15
N ILE A 355 -14.18 8.28 -5.52
CA ILE A 355 -14.63 9.65 -5.78
C ILE A 355 -14.26 10.04 -7.21
N GLN A 356 -12.99 9.89 -7.58
CA GLN A 356 -12.48 10.26 -8.90
C GLN A 356 -13.17 9.54 -10.06
N ARG A 357 -13.48 8.24 -9.90
CA ARG A 357 -14.16 7.43 -10.92
C ARG A 357 -15.67 7.63 -10.97
N GLY A 358 -16.24 8.47 -10.12
CA GLY A 358 -17.68 8.66 -10.03
C GLY A 358 -18.42 7.43 -9.52
N VAL A 359 -17.77 6.63 -8.66
CA VAL A 359 -18.46 5.60 -7.86
C VAL A 359 -19.15 6.25 -6.67
N ILE A 360 -18.51 7.25 -6.06
CA ILE A 360 -19.11 8.13 -5.05
C ILE A 360 -19.44 9.46 -5.74
N LEU A 361 -20.69 9.86 -5.70
CA LEU A 361 -21.18 11.09 -6.32
C LEU A 361 -21.79 12.03 -5.28
N PHE A 362 -21.61 13.33 -5.51
CA PHE A 362 -22.00 14.40 -4.60
C PHE A 362 -23.18 15.20 -5.20
N PRO A 363 -24.11 15.70 -4.38
CA PRO A 363 -25.18 16.56 -4.88
C PRO A 363 -24.58 17.91 -5.29
N LYS A 364 -25.16 18.58 -6.29
CA LYS A 364 -24.73 19.94 -6.67
C LYS A 364 -24.90 20.98 -5.57
N THR A 365 -25.85 20.76 -4.65
CA THR A 365 -26.17 21.66 -3.54
C THR A 365 -26.30 20.88 -2.23
N GLY A 366 -25.89 21.48 -1.11
CA GLY A 366 -26.09 20.90 0.22
C GLY A 366 -24.93 20.02 0.72
N ALA A 367 -23.87 19.85 -0.08
CA ALA A 367 -22.64 19.15 0.30
C ALA A 367 -21.39 20.05 0.31
N ASP A 368 -21.56 21.37 0.26
CA ASP A 368 -20.46 22.33 0.15
C ASP A 368 -19.46 22.24 1.30
N GLU A 369 -19.94 22.01 2.53
CA GLU A 369 -19.11 21.85 3.71
C GLU A 369 -18.27 20.56 3.66
N LEU A 370 -18.89 19.43 3.31
CA LEU A 370 -18.20 18.15 3.11
C LEU A 370 -17.15 18.27 1.99
N ILE A 371 -17.50 18.93 0.88
CA ILE A 371 -16.57 19.14 -0.24
C ILE A 371 -15.39 20.02 0.21
N THR A 372 -15.65 21.07 0.99
CA THR A 372 -14.59 21.93 1.54
C THR A 372 -13.65 21.14 2.44
N GLN A 373 -14.18 20.30 3.34
CA GLN A 373 -13.35 19.43 4.20
C GLN A 373 -12.56 18.38 3.40
N LEU A 374 -13.12 17.81 2.33
CA LEU A 374 -12.41 16.84 1.47
C LEU A 374 -11.25 17.49 0.71
N VAL A 375 -11.49 18.67 0.14
CA VAL A 375 -10.52 19.43 -0.66
C VAL A 375 -9.45 20.03 0.23
N GLY A 376 -9.81 20.56 1.41
CA GLY A 376 -8.89 21.15 2.38
C GLY A 376 -8.41 20.17 3.47
N PHE A 377 -8.55 18.86 3.25
CA PHE A 377 -8.23 17.86 4.26
C PHE A 377 -6.79 18.00 4.77
N GLY A 378 -6.59 18.10 6.09
CA GLY A 378 -5.29 18.32 6.72
C GLY A 378 -4.92 19.80 6.95
N VAL A 379 -5.62 20.74 6.30
CA VAL A 379 -5.50 22.18 6.52
C VAL A 379 -6.74 22.74 7.24
N GLU A 380 -7.91 22.19 6.94
CA GLU A 380 -9.17 22.54 7.59
C GLU A 380 -9.14 22.20 9.09
N LYS A 381 -9.80 23.05 9.87
CA LYS A 381 -9.84 22.92 11.34
C LYS A 381 -10.63 21.69 11.81
N HIS A 382 -11.57 21.23 10.99
CA HIS A 382 -12.52 20.16 11.30
C HIS A 382 -12.60 19.19 10.12
N ASP A 383 -12.54 17.89 10.40
CA ASP A 383 -12.59 16.80 9.42
C ASP A 383 -13.69 15.76 9.70
N ASP A 384 -14.63 16.11 10.60
CA ASP A 384 -15.67 15.21 11.12
C ASP A 384 -16.56 14.63 9.99
N LEU A 385 -16.90 15.41 8.96
CA LEU A 385 -17.69 14.93 7.82
C LEU A 385 -16.91 13.96 6.94
N VAL A 386 -15.60 14.15 6.83
CA VAL A 386 -14.70 13.25 6.10
C VAL A 386 -14.57 11.93 6.83
N ASP A 387 -14.47 11.96 8.17
CA ASP A 387 -14.43 10.75 8.97
C ASP A 387 -15.73 9.96 8.89
N ALA A 388 -16.87 10.61 9.05
CA ALA A 388 -18.18 9.98 8.86
C ALA A 388 -18.28 9.33 7.46
N LEU A 389 -17.72 9.97 6.41
CA LEU A 389 -17.82 9.48 5.04
C LEU A 389 -16.93 8.26 4.84
N THR A 390 -15.67 8.36 5.27
CA THR A 390 -14.70 7.28 5.13
C THR A 390 -15.13 6.06 5.93
N THR A 391 -15.62 6.25 7.15
CA THR A 391 -16.13 5.18 8.01
C THR A 391 -17.30 4.44 7.35
N ALA A 392 -18.33 5.16 6.88
CA ALA A 392 -19.48 4.53 6.23
C ALA A 392 -19.10 3.76 4.96
N VAL A 393 -18.30 4.35 4.09
CA VAL A 393 -17.94 3.74 2.79
C VAL A 393 -17.07 2.51 3.00
N LEU A 394 -16.06 2.58 3.88
CA LEU A 394 -15.12 1.47 4.09
C LEU A 394 -15.79 0.28 4.75
N GLU A 395 -16.65 0.51 5.74
CA GLU A 395 -17.36 -0.57 6.43
C GLU A 395 -18.47 -1.18 5.57
N PHE A 396 -19.18 -0.39 4.79
CA PHE A 396 -20.11 -0.94 3.80
C PHE A 396 -19.41 -1.88 2.82
N VAL A 397 -18.24 -1.49 2.29
CA VAL A 397 -17.46 -2.34 1.38
C VAL A 397 -16.95 -3.62 2.07
N ARG A 398 -16.62 -3.55 3.37
CA ARG A 398 -16.21 -4.73 4.16
C ARG A 398 -17.37 -5.68 4.40
N ASP A 399 -18.54 -5.15 4.76
CA ASP A 399 -19.75 -5.94 5.00
C ASP A 399 -20.25 -6.63 3.73
N ASP A 400 -20.26 -5.92 2.60
CA ASP A 400 -20.67 -6.48 1.31
C ASP A 400 -19.79 -7.66 0.88
N ARG A 401 -18.47 -7.59 1.15
CA ARG A 401 -17.54 -8.70 0.92
C ARG A 401 -17.79 -9.90 1.83
N ARG A 402 -18.23 -9.69 3.07
CA ARG A 402 -18.58 -10.78 4.00
C ARG A 402 -19.91 -11.45 3.62
N GLY A 403 -20.85 -10.69 3.05
CA GLY A 403 -22.14 -11.17 2.53
C GLY A 403 -22.03 -12.08 1.29
N GLY A 404 -20.89 -12.08 0.58
CA GLY A 404 -20.63 -12.94 -0.57
C GLY A 404 -20.38 -14.42 -0.27
N THR A 405 -20.44 -14.84 1.00
CA THR A 405 -20.41 -16.27 1.35
C THR A 405 -21.84 -16.77 1.39
N VAL A 406 -22.29 -17.44 0.34
CA VAL A 406 -23.47 -18.29 0.41
C VAL A 406 -23.25 -19.27 1.56
N ARG A 407 -23.95 -19.09 2.68
CA ARG A 407 -24.21 -20.17 3.61
C ARG A 407 -25.04 -21.18 2.84
N ILE A 408 -24.38 -22.18 2.26
CA ILE A 408 -25.05 -23.43 1.91
C ILE A 408 -25.46 -24.01 3.26
N GLY A 409 -26.68 -23.68 3.71
CA GLY A 409 -27.35 -24.47 4.72
C GLY A 409 -27.36 -25.90 4.23
N LYS A 410 -27.11 -26.85 5.13
CA LYS A 410 -27.11 -28.25 4.71
C LYS A 410 -28.50 -28.55 4.15
N TRP A 411 -28.53 -29.35 3.10
CA TRP A 411 -29.77 -29.85 2.48
C TRP A 411 -30.77 -30.43 3.51
N GLU A 412 -30.26 -30.90 4.63
CA GLU A 412 -30.96 -31.42 5.81
C GLU A 412 -31.86 -30.39 6.51
N ASP A 413 -31.59 -29.08 6.37
CA ASP A 413 -32.32 -28.02 7.07
C ASP A 413 -33.61 -27.56 6.35
N PHE A 414 -33.88 -28.06 5.12
CA PHE A 414 -34.94 -27.50 4.26
C PHE A 414 -36.06 -28.48 3.83
N PHE A 415 -35.96 -29.79 4.06
CA PHE A 415 -37.03 -30.74 3.70
C PHE A 415 -37.12 -31.95 4.65
N ASP A 416 -38.22 -32.06 5.39
CA ASP A 416 -38.62 -33.31 6.07
C ASP A 416 -39.29 -34.24 5.05
N GLY A 417 -38.50 -35.13 4.44
CA GLY A 417 -39.00 -36.15 3.51
C GLY A 417 -37.90 -37.01 2.89
N PRO A 418 -38.18 -38.28 2.52
CA PRO A 418 -37.15 -39.19 2.01
C PRO A 418 -36.63 -38.72 0.64
N ASN A 419 -35.30 -38.62 0.56
CA ASN A 419 -34.53 -38.17 -0.61
C ASN A 419 -34.87 -38.99 -1.88
N PRO A 420 -35.48 -38.40 -2.92
CA PRO A 420 -35.95 -39.12 -4.11
C PRO A 420 -34.83 -39.56 -5.08
N PHE A 421 -33.55 -39.33 -4.75
CA PHE A 421 -32.42 -39.61 -5.63
C PHE A 421 -31.51 -40.76 -5.19
N ARG A 422 -31.95 -41.62 -4.26
CA ARG A 422 -31.25 -42.89 -4.01
C ARG A 422 -31.52 -43.89 -5.13
N ARG A 423 -30.63 -43.92 -6.13
CA ARG A 423 -30.38 -45.09 -6.99
C ARG A 423 -28.89 -45.42 -6.93
N GLY A 424 -28.55 -46.64 -6.53
CA GLY A 424 -27.23 -47.24 -6.76
C GLY A 424 -27.34 -48.39 -7.78
N PRO A 425 -26.26 -49.14 -8.05
CA PRO A 425 -24.89 -48.72 -8.34
C PRO A 425 -24.59 -48.89 -9.85
N SER A 426 -23.89 -47.94 -10.48
CA SER A 426 -23.50 -48.09 -11.89
C SER A 426 -22.17 -48.82 -12.05
N SER A 427 -22.22 -49.83 -12.91
CA SER A 427 -21.12 -50.56 -13.53
C SER A 427 -20.10 -49.67 -14.25
N ARG A 428 -18.88 -50.21 -14.39
CA ARG A 428 -17.74 -49.68 -15.14
C ARG A 428 -18.12 -49.25 -16.56
N GLY A 429 -17.63 -48.09 -16.99
CA GLY A 429 -17.45 -47.76 -18.41
C GLY A 429 -17.39 -46.26 -18.72
N GLY A 430 -16.31 -45.83 -19.38
CA GLY A 430 -16.35 -44.67 -20.28
C GLY A 430 -15.77 -43.36 -19.77
N ARG A 431 -14.62 -42.98 -20.35
CA ARG A 431 -14.09 -41.61 -20.43
C ARG A 431 -15.07 -40.68 -21.19
N ASP A 432 -14.81 -39.38 -21.12
CA ASP A 432 -15.39 -38.27 -21.93
C ASP A 432 -16.60 -37.51 -21.37
N TYR A 433 -16.37 -36.67 -20.36
CA TYR A 433 -17.26 -35.51 -20.11
C TYR A 433 -16.56 -34.22 -19.63
N TRP A 434 -15.27 -34.27 -19.25
CA TRP A 434 -14.51 -33.08 -18.82
C TRP A 434 -13.67 -32.43 -19.94
N SER A 435 -13.75 -32.93 -21.17
CA SER A 435 -13.01 -32.46 -22.35
C SER A 435 -13.85 -31.65 -23.35
N ARG A 436 -15.01 -31.11 -22.94
CA ARG A 436 -15.90 -30.32 -23.84
C ARG A 436 -16.44 -29.01 -23.27
N ARG A 437 -15.74 -28.39 -22.31
CA ARG A 437 -16.10 -27.01 -21.90
C ARG A 437 -14.91 -26.09 -21.62
N LEU A 438 -13.78 -26.40 -22.27
CA LEU A 438 -12.60 -25.55 -22.37
C LEU A 438 -12.33 -25.09 -23.82
N ASP A 439 -13.25 -25.37 -24.77
CA ASP A 439 -13.13 -24.99 -26.18
C ASP A 439 -14.08 -23.85 -26.61
N ASP A 440 -14.76 -23.16 -25.68
CA ASP A 440 -15.57 -21.96 -25.99
C ASP A 440 -14.92 -20.65 -25.46
N TRP A 441 -13.58 -20.58 -25.43
CA TRP A 441 -12.82 -19.36 -25.08
C TRP A 441 -11.72 -18.98 -26.08
N GLU A 442 -11.49 -19.77 -27.14
CA GLU A 442 -10.59 -19.41 -28.26
C GLU A 442 -11.33 -18.94 -29.53
N GLU A 443 -12.67 -18.91 -29.55
CA GLU A 443 -13.48 -18.49 -30.72
C GLU A 443 -14.06 -17.06 -30.59
N ALA A 444 -13.32 -16.14 -29.96
CA ALA A 444 -13.65 -14.70 -29.95
C ALA A 444 -12.45 -13.77 -30.26
N THR A 445 -11.30 -14.33 -30.68
CA THR A 445 -10.09 -13.55 -31.01
C THR A 445 -9.42 -13.91 -32.34
N SER A 446 -10.08 -14.68 -33.21
CA SER A 446 -9.63 -14.92 -34.59
C SER A 446 -10.67 -14.40 -35.59
N GLY A 447 -10.38 -13.27 -36.22
CA GLY A 447 -11.18 -12.66 -37.28
C GLY A 447 -10.48 -11.42 -37.81
N GLU A 448 -9.93 -11.55 -39.01
CA GLU A 448 -9.02 -10.65 -39.70
C GLU A 448 -9.64 -9.28 -40.04
N TRP A 449 -8.80 -8.24 -40.05
CA TRP A 449 -9.09 -6.96 -40.69
C TRP A 449 -8.40 -6.97 -42.05
N ASP A 450 -9.18 -6.89 -43.13
CA ASP A 450 -8.73 -6.33 -44.41
C ASP A 450 -8.42 -4.83 -44.27
#